data_AF-A0AA48I6Q3-F1
#
_entry.id   AF-A0AA48I6Q3-F1
#
_cell.length_a   1.000
_cell.length_b   1.000
_cell.length_c   1.000
_cell.angle_alpha   90.00
_cell.angle_beta   90.00
_cell.angle_gamma   90.00
#
_symmetry.space_group_name_H-M   'P 1'
#
loop_
_entity.id
_entity.type
_entity.pdbx_description
1 polymer ?
#
loop_
_entity_poly.entity_id
_entity_poly.type
_entity_poly.pdbx_seq_one_letter_code
_entity_poly.pdbx_strand_id
1 'polypeptide(L)'
;MRMGPGLQHFILQAELLSAYRAAVRATRPLPDPQTRRETLDWLRSDIERLRGEMDDDVIRSNLQTFQRNLKTFGPSLSISGLSGIGAKLIGQKR
;
A
#
# COMPACT_ATOMS: atom_id res chain seq x y z
N MET A 1 -31.72 12.02 0.81
CA MET A 1 -30.68 12.10 1.87
C MET A 1 -29.58 11.12 1.50
N ARG A 2 -28.36 11.56 1.21
CA ARG A 2 -27.20 10.66 1.21
C ARG A 2 -26.90 10.34 2.67
N MET A 3 -27.19 9.12 3.09
CA MET A 3 -26.70 8.61 4.37
C MET A 3 -25.17 8.75 4.34
N GLY A 4 -24.59 9.36 5.38
CA GLY A 4 -23.13 9.48 5.50
C GLY A 4 -22.45 8.10 5.54
N PRO A 5 -21.11 8.06 5.60
CA PRO A 5 -20.38 6.79 5.62
C PRO A 5 -20.88 5.92 6.79
N GLY A 6 -21.34 4.72 6.45
CA GLY A 6 -21.82 3.74 7.43
C GLY A 6 -20.66 3.03 8.14
N LEU A 7 -20.97 2.21 9.14
CA LEU A 7 -19.96 1.41 9.85
C LEU A 7 -19.10 0.56 8.90
N GLN A 8 -19.71 -0.03 7.88
CA GLN A 8 -19.01 -0.82 6.87
C GLN A 8 -17.92 -0.01 6.16
N HIS A 9 -18.23 1.22 5.76
CA HIS A 9 -17.28 2.13 5.15
C HIS A 9 -16.04 2.35 6.05
N PHE A 10 -16.25 2.62 7.34
CA PHE A 10 -15.16 2.81 8.29
C PHE A 10 -14.30 1.56 8.47
N ILE A 11 -14.91 0.38 8.50
CA ILE A 11 -14.18 -0.90 8.58
C ILE A 11 -13.32 -1.10 7.33
N LEU A 12 -13.87 -0.88 6.14
CA LEU A 12 -13.14 -1.00 4.88
C LEU A 12 -11.96 -0.04 4.80
N GLN A 13 -12.14 1.21 5.22
CA GLN A 13 -11.05 2.20 5.30
C GLN A 13 -9.96 1.76 6.28
N ALA A 14 -10.33 1.21 7.44
CA ALA A 14 -9.36 0.69 8.41
C ALA A 14 -8.57 -0.51 7.85
N GLU A 15 -9.23 -1.43 7.16
CA GLU A 15 -8.59 -2.58 6.50
C GLU A 15 -7.62 -2.14 5.39
N LEU A 16 -8.04 -1.17 4.56
CA LEU A 16 -7.20 -0.59 3.52
C LEU A 16 -5.93 0.05 4.10
N LEU A 17 -6.08 0.88 5.14
CA LEU A 17 -4.94 1.49 5.83
C LEU A 17 -4.04 0.46 6.51
N SER A 18 -4.60 -0.63 7.03
CA SER A 18 -3.83 -1.73 7.61
C SER A 18 -2.99 -2.44 6.55
N ALA A 19 -3.62 -2.81 5.43
CA ALA A 19 -2.96 -3.43 4.29
C ALA A 19 -1.84 -2.53 3.73
N TYR A 20 -2.08 -1.22 3.62
CA TYR A 20 -1.07 -0.24 3.20
C TYR A 20 0.17 -0.28 4.09
N ARG A 21 -0.04 -0.17 5.40
CA ARG A 21 1.07 -0.15 6.36
C ARG A 21 1.85 -1.46 6.33
N ALA A 22 1.17 -2.59 6.11
CA ALA A 22 1.84 -3.87 5.91
C ALA A 22 2.71 -3.87 4.64
N ALA A 23 2.18 -3.38 3.51
CA ALA A 23 2.93 -3.24 2.26
C ALA A 23 4.17 -2.34 2.43
N VAL A 24 4.00 -1.15 3.02
CA VAL A 24 5.11 -0.22 3.29
C VAL A 24 6.19 -0.89 4.13
N ARG A 25 5.82 -1.68 5.15
CA ARG A 25 6.81 -2.42 5.95
C ARG A 25 7.51 -3.52 5.15
N ALA A 26 6.80 -4.21 4.26
CA ALA A 26 7.36 -5.24 3.39
C ALA A 26 8.42 -4.68 2.42
N THR A 27 8.37 -3.38 2.09
CA THR A 27 9.41 -2.73 1.26
C THR A 27 10.69 -2.38 2.03
N ARG A 28 10.70 -2.43 3.37
CA ARG A 28 11.86 -2.03 4.18
C ARG A 28 13.14 -2.80 3.84
N PRO A 29 13.11 -4.11 3.56
CA PRO A 29 14.31 -4.87 3.25
C PRO A 29 14.95 -4.51 1.89
N LEU A 30 14.27 -3.75 1.02
CA LEU A 30 14.80 -3.40 -0.31
C LEU A 30 16.17 -2.72 -0.17
N PRO A 31 17.19 -3.16 -0.94
CA PRO A 31 18.57 -2.74 -0.76
C PRO A 31 18.87 -1.44 -1.51
N ASP A 32 18.16 -1.20 -2.62
CA ASP A 32 18.29 0.01 -3.41
C ASP A 32 17.29 1.09 -2.93
N PRO A 33 17.76 2.28 -2.49
CA PRO A 33 16.89 3.35 -2.04
C PRO A 33 15.95 3.87 -3.13
N GLN A 34 16.40 3.89 -4.40
CA GLN A 34 15.60 4.40 -5.51
C GLN A 34 14.43 3.46 -5.83
N THR A 35 14.70 2.18 -6.02
CA THR A 35 13.68 1.14 -6.22
C THR A 35 12.68 1.12 -5.05
N ARG A 36 13.16 1.27 -3.81
CA ARG A 36 12.30 1.36 -2.64
C ARG A 36 11.39 2.57 -2.68
N ARG A 37 11.90 3.73 -3.11
CA ARG A 37 11.13 4.97 -3.27
C ARG A 37 10.04 4.80 -4.33
N GLU A 38 10.40 4.31 -5.50
CA GLU A 38 9.48 4.05 -6.61
C GLU A 38 8.37 3.08 -6.18
N THR A 39 8.72 2.01 -5.46
CA THR A 39 7.74 1.07 -4.91
C THR A 39 6.79 1.74 -3.92
N LEU A 40 7.30 2.62 -3.05
CA LEU A 40 6.47 3.36 -2.09
C LEU A 40 5.56 4.38 -2.77
N ASP A 41 6.03 5.07 -3.80
CA ASP A 41 5.25 6.03 -4.57
C ASP A 41 4.15 5.32 -5.37
N TRP A 42 4.45 4.16 -5.95
CA TRP A 42 3.46 3.28 -6.57
C TRP A 42 2.39 2.83 -5.55
N LEU A 43 2.79 2.29 -4.39
CA LEU A 43 1.87 1.89 -3.32
C LEU A 43 1.01 3.06 -2.82
N ARG A 44 1.58 4.28 -2.74
CA ARG A 44 0.85 5.48 -2.32
C ARG A 44 -0.18 5.88 -3.38
N SER A 45 0.20 5.88 -4.66
CA SER A 45 -0.73 6.21 -5.75
C SER A 45 -1.97 5.30 -5.74
N ASP A 46 -1.78 4.04 -5.32
CA ASP A 46 -2.84 3.04 -5.24
C ASP A 46 -3.93 3.37 -4.22
N ILE A 47 -3.60 4.15 -3.19
CA ILE A 47 -4.51 4.51 -2.10
C ILE A 47 -5.00 5.93 -2.22
N GLU A 48 -4.17 6.84 -2.73
CA GLU A 48 -4.59 8.23 -2.98
C GLU A 48 -5.79 8.28 -3.94
N ARG A 49 -5.91 7.34 -4.89
CA ARG A 49 -7.10 7.25 -5.76
C ARG A 49 -8.41 7.00 -5.00
N LEU A 50 -8.34 6.39 -3.81
CA LEU A 50 -9.50 6.00 -2.99
C LEU A 50 -9.83 7.03 -1.91
N ARG A 51 -9.02 8.09 -1.76
CA ARG A 51 -9.12 9.06 -0.66
C ARG A 51 -10.49 9.74 -0.55
N GLY A 52 -11.15 9.97 -1.69
CA GLY A 52 -12.48 10.59 -1.77
C GLY A 52 -13.60 9.64 -2.16
N GLU A 53 -13.33 8.34 -2.24
CA GLU A 53 -14.32 7.36 -2.65
C GLU A 53 -15.30 7.08 -1.51
N MET A 54 -16.58 7.04 -1.85
CA MET A 54 -17.70 6.83 -0.91
C MET A 54 -18.45 5.52 -1.21
N ASP A 55 -18.18 4.90 -2.34
CA ASP A 55 -18.73 3.61 -2.72
C ASP A 55 -17.95 2.46 -2.07
N ASP A 56 -18.61 1.77 -1.15
CA ASP A 56 -18.05 0.64 -0.41
C ASP A 56 -17.65 -0.53 -1.31
N ASP A 57 -18.35 -0.75 -2.44
CA ASP A 57 -18.04 -1.83 -3.37
C ASP A 57 -16.78 -1.51 -4.19
N VAL A 58 -16.59 -0.24 -4.54
CA VAL A 58 -15.36 0.26 -5.17
C VAL A 58 -14.18 0.10 -4.21
N ILE A 59 -14.31 0.52 -2.94
CA ILE A 59 -13.24 0.37 -1.95
C ILE A 59 -12.91 -1.11 -1.73
N ARG A 60 -13.93 -1.97 -1.60
CA ARG A 60 -13.76 -3.41 -1.39
C ARG A 60 -13.06 -4.10 -2.55
N SER A 61 -13.48 -3.83 -3.79
CA SER A 61 -12.85 -4.42 -4.99
C SER A 61 -11.40 -3.98 -5.14
N ASN A 62 -11.11 -2.71 -4.86
CA ASN A 62 -9.76 -2.18 -4.86
C ASN A 62 -8.90 -2.78 -3.75
N LEU A 63 -9.43 -2.96 -2.54
CA LEU A 63 -8.73 -3.62 -1.43
C LEU A 63 -8.34 -5.05 -1.80
N GLN A 64 -9.25 -5.83 -2.40
CA GLN A 64 -8.95 -7.19 -2.86
C GLN A 64 -7.86 -7.19 -3.94
N THR A 65 -7.94 -6.26 -4.88
CA THR A 65 -6.93 -6.09 -5.94
C THR A 65 -5.57 -5.73 -5.35
N PHE A 66 -5.53 -4.78 -4.41
CA PHE A 66 -4.32 -4.37 -3.72
C PHE A 66 -3.69 -5.55 -2.97
N GLN A 67 -4.47 -6.29 -2.18
CA GLN A 67 -3.98 -7.47 -1.47
C GLN A 67 -3.47 -8.56 -2.42
N ARG A 68 -4.13 -8.78 -3.56
CA ARG A 68 -3.68 -9.72 -4.59
C ARG A 68 -2.33 -9.28 -5.17
N ASN A 69 -2.21 -8.01 -5.55
CA ASN A 69 -0.98 -7.43 -6.05
C ASN A 69 0.16 -7.63 -5.04
N LEU A 70 -0.08 -7.34 -3.76
CA LEU A 70 0.93 -7.56 -2.70
C LEU A 70 1.36 -9.02 -2.58
N LYS A 71 0.43 -9.98 -2.74
CA LYS A 71 0.77 -11.41 -2.73
C LYS A 71 1.60 -11.82 -3.95
N THR A 72 1.37 -11.18 -5.10
CA THR A 72 2.16 -11.42 -6.32
C THR A 72 3.57 -10.83 -6.21
N PHE A 73 3.71 -9.62 -5.64
CA PHE A 73 5.00 -8.94 -5.51
C PHE A 73 5.78 -9.32 -4.23
N GLY A 74 5.13 -9.83 -3.20
CA GLY A 74 5.78 -10.24 -1.95
C GLY A 74 6.92 -11.25 -2.16
N PRO A 75 6.72 -12.32 -2.96
CA PRO A 75 7.78 -13.27 -3.30
C PRO A 75 8.90 -12.66 -4.13
N SER A 76 8.63 -11.75 -5.08
CA SER A 76 9.70 -11.11 -5.85
C SER A 76 10.57 -10.20 -4.98
N LEU A 77 9.96 -9.56 -3.97
CA LEU A 77 10.68 -8.82 -2.93
C LEU A 77 11.51 -9.77 -2.05
N SER A 78 10.99 -10.94 -1.66
CA SER A 78 11.73 -11.87 -0.78
C SER A 78 12.86 -12.62 -1.50
N ILE A 79 12.72 -12.91 -2.79
CA ILE A 79 13.72 -13.63 -3.61
C ILE A 79 15.00 -12.82 -3.81
N SER A 80 14.97 -11.49 -3.63
CA SER A 80 16.16 -10.63 -3.76
C SER A 80 17.20 -10.77 -2.62
N GLY A 81 17.11 -11.80 -1.77
CA GLY A 81 18.15 -12.10 -0.77
C GLY A 81 18.27 -11.04 0.33
N LEU A 82 17.15 -10.44 0.73
CA LEU A 82 17.09 -9.27 1.61
C LEU A 82 17.29 -9.64 3.09
N SER A 83 18.51 -10.02 3.46
CA SER A 83 18.93 -10.27 4.85
C SER A 83 19.64 -9.07 5.51
N GLY A 84 19.72 -7.92 4.82
CA GLY A 84 20.43 -6.73 5.27
C GLY A 84 19.56 -5.62 5.88
N ILE A 85 20.21 -4.70 6.60
CA ILE A 85 19.64 -3.41 7.02
C ILE A 85 19.23 -2.68 5.74
N GLY A 86 17.95 -2.72 5.39
CA GLY A 86 17.46 -2.18 4.12
C GLY A 86 17.73 -0.68 3.95
N ALA A 87 17.71 -0.23 2.69
CA ALA A 87 18.15 1.11 2.32
C ALA A 87 17.44 2.21 3.10
N LYS A 88 18.23 3.14 3.66
CA LYS A 88 17.71 4.39 4.22
C LYS A 88 17.19 5.26 3.07
N LEU A 89 15.95 5.71 3.16
CA LEU A 89 15.42 6.71 2.23
C LEU A 89 16.10 8.04 2.54
N ILE A 90 16.89 8.55 1.61
CA ILE A 90 17.44 9.89 1.70
C ILE A 90 16.34 10.86 1.21
N GLY A 91 16.10 11.94 1.95
CA GLY A 91 15.14 12.96 1.53
C GLY A 91 15.61 13.62 0.24
N GLN A 92 14.77 13.58 -0.81
CA GLN A 92 14.99 14.41 -1.98
C GLN A 92 14.35 15.79 -1.78
N LYS A 93 15.09 16.83 -2.17
CA LYS A 93 14.58 18.19 -2.30
C LYS A 93 13.59 18.18 -3.47
N ARG A 94 12.31 18.46 -3.18
CA ARG A 94 11.28 18.67 -4.20
C ARG A 94 11.56 19.91 -5.01
#